data_AF-A0A1S6H1S2-F1
#
_entry.id   AF-A0A1S6H1S2-F1
#
_cell.length_a   1.000
_cell.length_b   1.000
_cell.length_c   1.000
_cell.angle_alpha   90.00
_cell.angle_beta   90.00
_cell.angle_gamma   90.00
#
_symmetry.space_group_name_H-M   'P 1'
#
loop_
_entity.id
_entity.type
_entity.pdbx_description
1 polymer ?
#
loop_
_entity_poly.entity_id
_entity_poly.type
_entity_poly.pdbx_seq_one_letter_code
_entity_poly.pdbx_strand_id
1 'polypeptide(L)' 'MKPEMKTKTPKKDEDYVILYAEKTKLDASLFKQQKVFIESQYKSSQSLLRNMFGSGEEYKRNARVYLKKLGMIKSAQKI' A
#
# COMPACT_ATOMS: atom_id res chain seq x y z
N MET A 1 10.80 -15.61 26.33
CA MET A 1 10.77 -14.43 27.21
C MET A 1 10.15 -13.28 26.44
N LYS A 2 9.08 -12.65 26.93
CA LYS A 2 8.56 -11.41 26.33
C LYS A 2 9.50 -10.27 26.76
N PRO A 3 9.97 -9.40 25.86
CA PRO A 3 10.79 -8.27 26.26
C PRO A 3 9.96 -7.35 27.15
N GLU A 4 10.44 -7.07 28.37
CA GLU A 4 9.87 -6.05 29.24
C GLU A 4 10.14 -4.68 28.62
N MET A 5 9.08 -4.06 28.07
CA MET A 5 9.16 -2.65 27.70
C MET A 5 9.21 -1.82 28.97
N LYS A 6 10.31 -1.07 29.18
CA LYS A 6 10.31 0.02 30.16
C LYS A 6 9.23 1.02 29.75
N THR A 7 8.13 1.07 30.48
CA THR A 7 7.03 2.01 30.27
C THR A 7 7.54 3.42 30.55
N LYS A 8 8.14 4.05 29.54
CA LYS A 8 8.42 5.48 29.57
C LYS A 8 7.10 6.21 29.29
N THR A 9 6.63 6.98 30.26
CA THR A 9 5.53 7.94 30.03
C THR A 9 5.97 8.89 28.90
N PRO A 10 5.22 8.97 27.78
CA PRO A 10 5.54 9.89 26.70
C PRO A 10 5.59 11.34 27.22
N LYS A 11 6.59 12.12 26.81
CA LYS A 11 6.75 13.53 27.23
C LYS A 11 6.72 14.49 26.04
N LYS A 12 7.06 14.01 24.86
CA LYS A 12 7.02 14.75 23.58
C LYS A 12 6.16 14.00 22.58
N ASP A 13 5.66 14.70 21.57
CA ASP A 13 4.79 14.13 20.52
C ASP A 13 5.41 12.90 19.85
N GLU A 14 6.72 12.94 19.59
CA GLU A 14 7.49 11.83 18.99
C GLU A 14 7.47 10.55 19.85
N ASP A 15 7.44 10.68 21.18
CA ASP A 15 7.42 9.52 22.09
C ASP A 15 6.14 8.68 21.91
N TYR A 16 5.01 9.33 21.57
CA TYR A 16 3.76 8.63 21.29
C TYR A 16 3.84 7.82 20.00
N VAL A 17 4.49 8.37 18.96
CA VAL A 17 4.70 7.68 17.69
C VAL A 17 5.61 6.47 17.88
N ILE A 18 6.71 6.64 18.63
CA ILE A 18 7.66 5.56 18.95
C ILE A 18 6.95 4.46 19.74
N LEU A 19 6.22 4.82 20.81
CA LEU A 19 5.49 3.87 21.63
C LEU A 19 4.45 3.07 20.81
N TYR A 20 3.72 3.74 19.94
CA TYR A 20 2.76 3.09 19.05
C TYR A 20 3.44 2.13 18.08
N ALA A 21 4.57 2.55 17.47
CA ALA A 21 5.34 1.71 16.56
C ALA A 21 5.94 0.48 17.26
N GLU A 22 6.49 0.65 18.46
CA GLU A 22 7.01 -0.46 19.27
C GLU A 22 5.90 -1.44 19.66
N LYS A 23 4.74 -0.95 20.10
CA LYS A 23 3.60 -1.82 20.43
C LYS A 23 3.08 -2.58 19.21
N THR A 24 3.03 -1.94 18.05
CA THR A 24 2.59 -2.59 16.80
C THR A 24 3.51 -3.75 16.40
N LYS A 25 4.81 -3.69 16.72
CA LYS A 25 5.73 -4.82 16.48
C LYS A 25 5.44 -6.05 17.35
N LEU A 26 4.91 -5.84 18.56
CA LEU A 26 4.61 -6.94 19.50
C LEU A 26 3.17 -7.44 19.42
N ASP A 27 2.25 -6.58 18.99
CA ASP A 27 0.82 -6.89 18.90
C ASP A 27 0.26 -6.48 17.54
N ALA A 28 0.14 -7.48 16.65
CA ALA A 28 -0.44 -7.32 15.33
C ALA A 28 -1.93 -6.94 15.35
N SER A 29 -2.63 -7.07 16.47
CA SER A 29 -4.04 -6.67 16.58
C SER A 29 -4.22 -5.16 16.48
N LEU A 30 -3.22 -4.37 16.89
CA LEU A 30 -3.20 -2.91 16.74
C LEU A 30 -3.17 -2.46 15.27
N PHE A 31 -2.72 -3.35 14.38
CA PHE A 31 -2.70 -3.12 12.94
C PHE A 31 -3.97 -3.63 12.24
N LYS A 32 -4.90 -4.29 12.95
CA LYS A 32 -6.03 -4.99 12.33
C LYS A 32 -6.94 -4.07 11.51
N GLN A 33 -7.28 -2.90 12.04
CA GLN A 33 -8.13 -1.94 11.33
C GLN A 33 -7.43 -1.34 10.10
N GLN A 34 -6.16 -0.97 10.25
CA GLN A 34 -5.34 -0.46 9.15
C GLN A 34 -5.14 -1.51 8.05
N LYS A 35 -4.94 -2.77 8.44
CA LYS A 35 -4.89 -3.90 7.52
C LYS A 35 -6.19 -4.04 6.73
N VAL A 36 -7.35 -3.99 7.38
CA VAL A 36 -8.65 -4.06 6.70
C VAL A 36 -8.80 -2.90 5.70
N PHE A 37 -8.41 -1.70 6.09
CA PHE A 37 -8.43 -0.55 5.19
C PHE A 37 -7.51 -0.77 3.98
N ILE A 38 -6.24 -1.12 4.20
CA ILE A 38 -5.26 -1.39 3.12
C ILE A 38 -5.76 -2.49 2.19
N GLU A 39 -6.29 -3.59 2.74
CA GLU A 39 -6.86 -4.69 1.96
C GLU A 39 -8.05 -4.25 1.13
N SER A 40 -8.94 -3.41 1.67
CA SER A 40 -10.08 -2.87 0.93
C SER A 40 -9.64 -1.97 -0.23
N GLN A 41 -8.63 -1.13 -0.02
CA GLN A 41 -8.07 -0.25 -1.05
C GLN A 41 -7.36 -1.07 -2.13
N TYR A 42 -6.60 -2.09 -1.73
CA TYR A 42 -5.94 -3.01 -2.65
C TYR A 42 -6.95 -3.76 -3.54
N LYS A 43 -8.00 -4.35 -2.94
CA LYS A 43 -9.05 -5.07 -3.67
C LYS A 43 -9.82 -4.14 -4.62
N SER A 44 -10.14 -2.93 -4.16
CA SER A 44 -10.84 -1.93 -4.99
C SER A 44 -9.98 -1.51 -6.17
N SER A 45 -8.69 -1.26 -5.94
CA SER A 45 -7.72 -0.93 -7.00
C SER A 45 -7.55 -2.07 -8.00
N GLN A 46 -7.44 -3.32 -7.54
CA GLN A 46 -7.40 -4.47 -8.43
C GLN A 46 -8.65 -4.58 -9.30
N SER A 47 -9.83 -4.40 -8.71
CA SER A 47 -11.10 -4.45 -9.46
C SER A 47 -11.16 -3.35 -10.52
N LEU A 48 -10.85 -2.12 -10.14
CA LEU A 48 -10.81 -0.98 -11.05
C LEU A 48 -9.83 -1.22 -12.20
N LEU A 49 -8.59 -1.61 -11.89
CA LEU A 49 -7.54 -1.85 -12.90
C LEU A 49 -7.90 -3.02 -13.82
N ARG A 50 -8.52 -4.08 -13.30
CA ARG A 50 -9.02 -5.19 -14.12
C ARG A 50 -10.14 -4.75 -15.05
N ASN A 51 -11.05 -3.90 -14.59
CA ASN A 51 -12.11 -3.35 -15.44
C ASN A 51 -11.55 -2.41 -16.51
N MET A 52 -10.50 -1.66 -16.20
CA MET A 52 -9.85 -0.73 -17.14
C MET A 52 -8.98 -1.46 -18.18
N PHE A 53 -8.23 -2.48 -17.76
CA PHE A 53 -7.16 -3.06 -18.56
C PHE A 53 -7.37 -4.53 -18.91
N GLY A 54 -8.36 -5.22 -18.34
CA GLY A 54 -8.59 -6.65 -18.53
C GLY A 54 -7.70 -7.51 -17.63
N SER A 55 -7.44 -8.75 -18.04
CA SER A 55 -6.62 -9.70 -17.28
C SER A 55 -5.55 -10.36 -18.15
N GLY A 56 -4.50 -10.92 -17.54
CA GLY A 56 -3.44 -11.63 -18.25
C GLY A 56 -2.70 -10.74 -19.26
N GLU A 57 -2.53 -11.23 -20.49
CA GLU A 57 -1.79 -10.51 -21.54
C GLU A 57 -2.50 -9.22 -22.02
N GLU A 58 -3.83 -9.13 -21.87
CA GLU A 58 -4.58 -7.91 -22.21
C GLU A 58 -4.24 -6.74 -21.29
N TYR A 59 -3.99 -7.04 -20.01
CA TYR A 59 -3.68 -6.03 -18.99
C TYR A 59 -2.50 -5.16 -19.41
N LYS A 60 -1.37 -5.80 -19.76
CA LYS A 60 -0.14 -5.09 -20.15
C LYS A 60 -0.37 -4.29 -21.42
N ARG A 61 -1.08 -4.85 -22.40
CA ARG A 61 -1.38 -4.17 -23.67
C ARG A 61 -2.21 -2.92 -23.43
N ASN A 62 -3.33 -3.03 -22.71
CA ASN A 62 -4.25 -1.93 -22.47
C ASN A 62 -3.63 -0.86 -21.54
N ALA A 63 -2.89 -1.27 -20.51
CA ALA A 63 -2.16 -0.35 -19.64
C ALA A 63 -1.11 0.46 -20.43
N ARG A 64 -0.35 -0.18 -21.33
CA ARG A 64 0.61 0.53 -22.20
C ARG A 64 -0.09 1.51 -23.15
N VAL A 65 -1.24 1.14 -23.72
CA VAL A 65 -2.03 2.04 -24.57
C VAL A 65 -2.52 3.24 -23.76
N TYR A 66 -3.02 3.01 -22.55
CA TYR A 66 -3.48 4.06 -21.64
C TYR A 66 -2.33 5.03 -21.27
N LEU A 67 -1.18 4.50 -20.86
CA LEU A 67 -0.01 5.33 -20.52
C LEU A 67 0.53 6.13 -21.72
N LYS A 68 0.45 5.58 -22.94
CA LYS A 68 0.77 6.31 -24.18
C LYS A 68 -0.20 7.47 -24.41
N LYS A 69 -1.51 7.26 -24.21
CA LYS A 69 -2.52 8.31 -24.33
C LYS A 69 -2.31 9.44 -23.32
N LEU A 70 -1.81 9.12 -22.12
CA LEU A 70 -1.44 10.10 -21.10
C LEU A 70 -0.09 10.79 -21.36
N GLY A 71 0.65 10.41 -22.41
CA GLY A 71 1.99 10.94 -22.67
C GLY A 71 3.07 10.53 -21.67
N MET A 72 2.78 9.56 -20.79
CA MET A 72 3.70 9.09 -19.74
C MET A 72 4.79 8.17 -20.29
N ILE A 73 4.55 7.54 -21.44
CA ILE A 73 5.54 6.72 -22.13
C ILE A 73 5.53 7.04 -23.63
N LYS A 74 6.71 7.02 -24.26
CA LYS A 74 6.84 7.24 -25.69
C LYS A 74 6.10 6.14 -26.47
N SER A 75 5.39 6.51 -27.53
CA SER A 75 5.03 5.54 -28.57
C SER A 75 6.35 5.00 -29.14
N ALA A 76 6.44 3.68 -29.36
CA ALA A 76 7.61 3.14 -30.03
C ALA A 76 7.71 3.84 -31.40
N GLN A 77 8.67 4.74 -31.54
CA GLN A 77 9.04 5.33 -32.81
C GLN A 77 9.48 4.16 -33.69
N LYS A 78 8.76 3.94 -34.80
CA LYS A 78 9.25 3.07 -35.85
C LYS A 78 10.57 3.66 -36.34
N ILE A 79 11.65 2.90 -36.18
CA ILE A 79 12.86 3.03 -37.01
C ILE A 79 12.51 2.40 -38.35
#